data_AF-A0A699JW25-F1
#
_entry.id   AF-A0A699JW25-F1
#
_cell.length_a   1.000
_cell.length_b   1.000
_cell.length_c   1.000
_cell.angle_alpha   90.00
_cell.angle_beta   90.00
_cell.angle_gamma   90.00
#
_symmetry.space_group_name_H-M   'P 1'
#
loop_
_entity.id
_entity.type
_entity.pdbx_description
1 polymer ?
#
loop_
_entity_poly.entity_id
_entity_poly.type
_entity_poly.pdbx_seq_one_letter_code
_entity_poly.pdbx_strand_id
1 'polypeptide(L)'
;ADKSFVSISLASMLSILPITLDTTYDIEMANGNLVGCQVFIAQVMEKKSYENGLEDILVVREFLEVFPKELPGLPPVRQVESQIKLVPGAAPIARVPCRLAPSEIQELSN
;
A
#
# COMPACT_ATOMS: atom_id res chain seq x y z
N ALA A 1 -6.58 0.62 -17.99
CA ALA A 1 -5.17 0.25 -17.77
C ALA A 1 -4.57 1.28 -16.83
N ASP A 2 -4.42 0.91 -15.55
CA ASP A 2 -3.88 1.79 -14.50
C ASP A 2 -2.38 1.94 -14.70
N LYS A 3 -1.98 2.96 -15.47
CA LYS A 3 -0.58 3.36 -15.63
C LYS A 3 -0.30 4.40 -14.56
N SER A 4 0.43 4.02 -13.51
CA SER A 4 0.91 4.93 -12.47
C SER A 4 2.37 5.27 -12.71
N PHE A 5 2.77 6.49 -12.38
CA PHE A 5 4.16 6.93 -12.44
C PHE A 5 4.80 6.79 -11.07
N VAL A 6 5.98 6.19 -11.01
CA VAL A 6 6.80 6.04 -9.80
C VAL A 6 8.23 6.47 -10.09
N SER A 7 8.98 6.92 -9.08
CA SER A 7 10.39 7.25 -9.28
C SER A 7 11.23 5.98 -9.50
N ILE A 8 12.35 6.11 -10.21
CA ILE A 8 13.32 5.04 -10.41
C ILE A 8 13.86 4.53 -9.07
N SER A 9 14.08 5.44 -8.12
CA SER A 9 14.51 5.08 -6.76
C SER A 9 13.48 4.19 -6.07
N LEU A 10 12.19 4.51 -6.20
CA LEU A 10 11.10 3.68 -5.67
C LEU A 10 11.08 2.30 -6.35
N ALA A 11 11.17 2.25 -7.68
CA ALA A 11 11.22 0.98 -8.42
C ALA A 11 12.39 0.08 -7.93
N SER A 12 13.57 0.66 -7.71
CA SER A 12 14.73 -0.05 -7.18
C SER A 12 14.51 -0.58 -5.76
N MET A 13 13.83 0.16 -4.88
CA MET A 13 13.51 -0.28 -3.53
C MET A 13 12.56 -1.48 -3.51
N LEU A 14 11.68 -1.58 -4.50
CA LEU A 14 10.75 -2.69 -4.69
C LEU A 14 11.38 -3.87 -5.46
N SER A 15 12.69 -3.84 -5.71
CA SER A 15 13.38 -4.85 -6.54
C SER A 15 12.78 -4.97 -7.95
N ILE A 16 12.21 -3.89 -8.47
CA ILE A 16 11.70 -3.81 -9.84
C ILE A 16 12.79 -3.19 -10.71
N LEU A 17 13.24 -3.92 -11.73
CA LEU A 17 14.23 -3.41 -12.67
C LEU A 17 13.54 -2.59 -13.77
N PRO A 18 13.78 -1.27 -13.86
CA PRO A 18 13.28 -0.48 -14.98
C PRO A 18 14.07 -0.77 -16.25
N ILE A 19 13.39 -0.71 -17.39
CA ILE A 19 13.96 -0.79 -18.73
C ILE A 19 13.97 0.62 -19.31
N THR A 20 15.13 1.09 -19.75
CA THR A 20 15.25 2.34 -20.52
C THR A 20 14.68 2.13 -21.92
N LEU A 21 13.76 2.98 -22.33
CA LEU A 21 13.50 3.18 -23.74
C LEU A 21 14.52 4.23 -24.22
N ASP A 22 15.22 3.97 -25.32
CA ASP A 22 16.17 4.90 -25.94
C ASP A 22 15.43 6.08 -26.62
N THR A 23 14.54 6.70 -25.85
CA THR A 23 13.60 7.72 -26.28
C THR A 23 13.47 8.73 -25.15
N THR A 24 13.56 10.00 -25.51
CA THR A 24 13.32 11.13 -24.62
C THR A 24 11.89 11.65 -24.85
N TYR A 25 11.15 11.90 -23.77
CA TYR A 25 9.86 12.57 -23.81
C TYR A 25 10.00 13.97 -23.23
N ASP A 26 9.42 14.96 -23.92
CA ASP A 26 9.28 16.31 -23.38
C ASP A 26 8.06 16.37 -22.48
N ILE A 27 8.27 16.69 -21.21
CA ILE A 27 7.22 16.85 -20.21
C ILE A 27 6.98 18.33 -20.01
N GLU A 28 5.74 18.78 -20.24
CA GLU A 28 5.31 20.13 -19.90
C GLU A 28 5.05 20.23 -18.39
N MET A 29 5.83 21.08 -17.73
CA MET A 29 5.69 21.35 -16.31
C MET A 29 4.53 22.32 -16.05
N ALA A 30 4.04 22.39 -14.81
CA ALA A 30 2.94 23.30 -14.44
C ALA A 30 3.25 24.79 -14.66
N ASN A 31 4.53 25.15 -14.80
CA ASN A 31 4.96 26.51 -15.13
C ASN A 31 5.09 26.76 -16.65
N GLY A 32 4.70 25.80 -17.50
CA GLY A 32 4.77 25.87 -18.96
C GLY A 32 6.13 25.55 -19.57
N ASN A 33 7.15 25.21 -18.77
CA ASN A 33 8.46 24.83 -19.29
C ASN A 33 8.45 23.37 -19.75
N LEU A 34 9.04 23.10 -20.93
CA LEU A 34 9.30 21.75 -21.41
C LEU A 34 10.61 21.22 -20.84
N VAL A 35 10.57 20.01 -20.28
CA VAL A 35 11.76 19.29 -19.79
C VAL A 35 11.85 17.95 -20.49
N GLY A 36 12.91 17.75 -21.27
CA GLY A 36 13.24 16.46 -21.86
C GLY A 36 13.68 15.47 -20.78
N CYS A 37 12.99 14.33 -20.69
CA CYS A 37 13.29 13.28 -19.73
C CYS A 37 13.45 11.93 -20.42
N GLN A 38 14.44 11.15 -19.98
CA GLN A 38 14.58 9.77 -20.40
C GLN A 38 13.46 8.91 -19.79
N VAL A 39 12.82 8.08 -20.60
CA VAL A 39 11.67 7.28 -20.15
C VAL A 39 12.13 5.89 -19.73
N PHE A 40 11.64 5.49 -18.55
CA PHE A 40 11.85 4.17 -17.98
C PHE A 40 10.51 3.46 -17.85
N ILE A 41 10.45 2.20 -18.27
CA ILE A 41 9.28 1.33 -18.07
C ILE A 41 9.65 0.24 -17.09
N ALA A 42 8.83 0.08 -16.06
CA ALA A 42 8.92 -1.01 -15.11
C ALA A 42 7.71 -1.94 -15.32
N GLN A 43 7.95 -3.24 -15.50
CA GLN A 43 6.87 -4.23 -15.58
C GLN A 43 6.77 -4.98 -14.25
N VAL A 44 5.61 -4.88 -13.61
CA VAL A 44 5.27 -5.71 -12.45
C VAL A 44 4.57 -6.95 -12.96
N MET A 45 5.16 -8.12 -12.73
CA MET A 45 4.54 -9.41 -13.03
C MET A 45 4.28 -10.16 -11.73
N GLU A 46 3.10 -10.78 -11.63
CA GLU A 46 2.80 -11.70 -10.55
C GLU A 46 3.70 -12.93 -10.68
N LYS A 47 4.74 -13.03 -9.84
CA LYS A 47 5.58 -14.22 -9.75
C LYS A 47 4.95 -15.19 -8.76
N LYS A 48 4.67 -16.41 -9.20
CA LYS A 48 4.44 -17.53 -8.28
C LYS A 48 5.80 -17.90 -7.67
N SER A 49 6.09 -17.37 -6.49
CA SER A 49 7.34 -17.62 -5.78
C SER A 49 7.35 -19.04 -5.20
N TYR A 50 8.26 -19.90 -5.68
CA TYR A 50 8.57 -21.16 -5.02
C TYR A 50 9.83 -21.08 -4.11
N GLU A 51 10.63 -20.01 -4.20
CA GLU A 51 11.94 -19.96 -3.50
C GLU A 51 12.28 -18.62 -2.81
N ASN A 52 11.66 -17.49 -3.18
CA ASN A 52 12.00 -16.17 -2.63
C ASN A 52 10.75 -15.52 -2.03
N GLY A 53 10.73 -15.36 -0.70
CA GLY A 53 9.64 -14.71 0.01
C GLY A 53 9.67 -13.18 -0.11
N LEU A 54 8.66 -12.50 0.45
CA LEU A 54 8.63 -11.03 0.48
C LEU A 54 9.83 -10.44 1.23
N GLU A 55 10.41 -11.24 2.12
CA GLU A 55 11.63 -10.98 2.88
C GLU A 55 12.86 -10.78 1.98
N ASP A 56 12.77 -10.94 0.66
CA ASP A 56 13.86 -10.64 -0.28
C ASP A 56 13.81 -9.22 -0.86
N ILE A 57 12.70 -8.51 -0.69
CA ILE A 57 12.54 -7.13 -1.15
C ILE A 57 13.30 -6.20 -0.20
N LEU A 58 14.14 -5.31 -0.73
CA LEU A 58 15.01 -4.44 0.07
C LEU A 58 14.24 -3.65 1.15
N VAL A 59 13.11 -3.04 0.77
CA VAL A 59 12.27 -2.31 1.73
C VAL A 59 11.62 -3.24 2.76
N VAL A 60 11.25 -4.47 2.40
CA VAL A 60 10.67 -5.42 3.37
C VAL A 60 11.74 -5.91 4.34
N ARG A 61 12.96 -6.18 3.85
CA ARG A 61 14.14 -6.54 4.66
C ARG A 61 14.50 -5.48 5.69
N GLU A 62 14.49 -4.22 5.28
CA GLU A 62 14.79 -3.10 6.17
C GLU A 62 13.75 -2.95 7.29
N PHE A 63 12.54 -3.42 7.04
CA PHE A 63 11.36 -3.21 7.87
C PHE A 63 10.65 -4.53 8.25
N LEU A 64 11.40 -5.61 8.48
CA LEU A 64 10.82 -6.94 8.78
C LEU A 64 9.90 -6.92 10.02
N GLU A 65 10.19 -6.06 11.00
CA GLU A 65 9.41 -5.92 12.23
C GLU A 65 7.99 -5.34 11.99
N VAL A 66 7.77 -4.59 10.91
CA VAL A 66 6.44 -4.06 10.55
C VAL A 66 5.70 -4.93 9.53
N PHE A 67 6.38 -5.92 8.95
CA PHE A 67 5.78 -6.94 8.08
C PHE A 67 5.86 -8.35 8.74
N PRO A 68 5.41 -8.54 9.99
CA PRO A 68 5.47 -9.84 10.62
C PRO A 68 4.48 -10.80 9.94
N LYS A 69 4.83 -12.09 9.89
CA LYS A 69 3.98 -13.16 9.35
C LYS A 69 2.63 -13.25 10.06
N GLU A 70 2.60 -12.86 11.33
CA GLU A 70 1.41 -12.75 12.18
C GLU A 70 1.39 -11.37 12.85
N LEU A 71 0.22 -10.72 12.91
CA LEU A 71 0.10 -9.40 13.54
C LEU A 71 0.40 -9.48 15.05
N PRO A 72 1.11 -8.50 15.65
CA PRO A 72 1.60 -8.55 17.04
C PRO A 72 0.50 -8.37 18.11
N GLY A 73 -0.76 -8.72 17.80
CA GLY A 73 -1.90 -8.52 18.68
C GLY A 73 -2.28 -7.04 18.82
N LEU A 74 -3.00 -6.71 19.90
CA LEU A 74 -3.35 -5.33 20.19
C LEU A 74 -2.09 -4.53 20.52
N PRO A 75 -1.99 -3.26 20.08
CA PRO A 75 -0.88 -2.41 20.47
C PRO A 75 -0.86 -2.29 22.01
N PRO A 76 0.33 -2.14 22.63
CA PRO A 76 0.45 -1.87 24.05
C PRO A 76 -0.46 -0.71 24.46
N VAL A 77 -0.91 -0.71 25.72
CA VAL A 77 -1.70 0.39 26.29
C VAL A 77 -0.93 1.69 26.06
N ARG A 78 -1.45 2.53 25.17
CA ARG A 78 -0.88 3.84 24.87
C ARG A 78 -1.26 4.80 26.00
N GLN A 79 -0.34 5.68 26.38
CA GLN A 79 -0.62 6.74 27.37
C GLN A 79 -1.72 7.71 26.89
N VAL A 80 -1.95 7.77 25.58
CA VAL A 80 -3.04 8.54 24.98
C VAL A 80 -4.20 7.61 24.72
N GLU A 81 -5.28 7.80 25.47
CA GLU A 81 -6.57 7.19 25.18
C GLU A 81 -7.19 7.83 23.93
N SER A 82 -7.66 7.00 23.00
CA SER A 82 -8.45 7.48 21.86
C SER A 82 -9.81 7.97 22.35
N GLN A 83 -9.94 9.28 22.59
CA GLN A 83 -11.22 9.89 22.96
C GLN A 83 -12.03 10.23 21.70
N ILE A 84 -13.21 9.64 21.56
CA ILE A 84 -14.18 10.04 20.53
C ILE A 84 -14.89 11.30 21.03
N LYS A 85 -14.48 12.47 20.52
CA LYS A 85 -15.17 13.73 20.81
C LYS A 85 -16.43 13.80 19.95
N LEU A 86 -17.59 13.77 20.60
CA LEU A 86 -18.86 14.01 19.94
C LEU A 86 -19.05 15.51 19.72
N VAL A 87 -19.59 15.88 18.56
CA VAL A 87 -20.12 17.23 18.37
C VAL A 87 -21.32 17.43 19.32
N PRO A 88 -21.48 18.61 19.95
CA PRO A 88 -22.63 18.87 20.81
C PRO A 88 -23.96 18.58 20.07
N GLY A 89 -24.82 17.77 20.69
CA GLY A 89 -26.10 17.35 20.10
C GLY A 89 -26.05 16.09 19.23
N ALA A 90 -24.89 15.46 19.06
CA ALA A 90 -24.82 14.14 18.42
C ALA A 90 -25.57 13.08 19.25
N ALA A 91 -26.54 12.42 18.63
CA ALA A 91 -27.25 11.29 19.22
C ALA A 91 -26.63 9.95 18.76
N PRO A 92 -26.60 8.91 19.61
CA PRO A 92 -26.20 7.57 19.18
C PRO A 92 -27.08 7.07 18.03
N ILE A 93 -26.44 6.46 17.03
CA ILE A 93 -27.15 5.83 15.92
C ILE A 93 -27.29 4.33 16.23
N ALA A 94 -28.52 3.87 16.46
CA ALA A 94 -28.84 2.45 16.50
C ALA A 94 -29.36 2.00 15.13
N ARG A 95 -28.75 0.96 14.55
CA ARG A 95 -29.22 0.30 13.31
C ARG A 95 -29.39 -1.19 13.58
N VAL A 96 -30.37 -1.80 12.91
CA VAL A 96 -30.55 -3.26 12.96
C VAL A 96 -29.34 -3.92 12.28
N PRO A 97 -28.76 -4.99 12.84
CA PRO A 97 -27.71 -5.75 12.17
C PRO A 97 -28.16 -6.20 10.77
N CYS A 98 -27.30 -6.06 9.77
CA CYS A 98 -27.56 -6.60 8.45
C CYS A 98 -27.68 -8.13 8.51
N ARG A 99 -28.55 -8.72 7.68
CA ARG A 99 -28.60 -10.17 7.52
C ARG A 99 -27.34 -10.62 6.79
N LEU A 100 -26.53 -11.44 7.46
CA LEU A 100 -25.37 -12.11 6.89
C LEU A 100 -25.73 -13.55 6.54
N ALA A 101 -25.08 -14.11 5.52
CA ALA A 101 -25.16 -15.53 5.21
C ALA A 101 -24.50 -16.37 6.32
N PRO A 102 -24.87 -17.65 6.49
CA PRO A 102 -24.27 -18.50 7.53
C PRO A 102 -22.74 -18.60 7.45
N SER A 103 -22.15 -18.58 6.25
CA SER A 103 -20.69 -18.59 6.05
C SER A 103 -20.01 -17.33 6.57
N GLU A 104 -20.61 -16.16 6.39
CA GLU A 104 -20.07 -14.89 6.88
C GLU A 104 -20.15 -14.81 8.41
N ILE A 105 -21.22 -15.34 9.01
CA ILE A 105 -21.34 -15.41 10.48
C ILE A 105 -20.27 -16.35 11.06
N GLN A 106 -19.96 -17.45 10.38
CA GLN A 106 -18.91 -18.38 10.78
C GLN A 106 -17.53 -17.72 10.77
N GLU A 107 -17.23 -16.89 9.75
CA GLU A 107 -15.97 -16.13 9.68
C GLU A 107 -15.78 -15.16 10.84
N LEU A 108 -16.86 -14.49 11.28
CA LEU A 108 -16.83 -13.55 12.41
C LEU A 108 -16.67 -14.20 13.78
N SER A 109 -16.80 -15.53 13.86
CA SER A 109 -16.70 -16.28 15.12
C SER A 109 -15.30 -16.82 15.41
N ASN A 110 -14.33 -16.59 14.52
CA ASN A 110 -12.96 -17.09 14.59
C ASN A 110 -11.97 -16.11 15.21
#